data_AF-A0AAE0IWS1-F1
#
_entry.id   AF-A0AAE0IWS1-F1
#
_cell.length_a   1.000
_cell.length_b   1.000
_cell.length_c   1.000
_cell.angle_alpha   90.00
_cell.angle_beta   90.00
_cell.angle_gamma   90.00
#
_symmetry.space_group_name_H-M   'P 1'
#
loop_
_entity.id
_entity.type
_entity.pdbx_description
1 polymer ?
#
loop_
_entity_poly.entity_id
_entity_poly.type
_entity_poly.pdbx_seq_one_letter_code
_entity_poly.pdbx_strand_id
1 'polypeptide(L)'
;MLVIHTAADLVSIMADANDSQRTGLIEKKARNVMGTIRALAQQVVCSAEDMECADGEGVLRLPGLLPAVETLNIAFHKLMRDPIFTWAKKRGYSIDVELQRGPTVVWFKSGGMTCGNDMVVMLIVVPRPKRSGGVEKDVEGIFGTTAAEQEVLSTGIIKSPVGGPIFVDSPFECQVGDMIILEEGEQILVKETTGPGNPKDFCVLCAVHSTTKKNEV
;
A
#
# COMPACT_ATOMS: atom_id res chain seq x y z
N MET A 1 -5.44 -11.42 -4.38
CA MET A 1 -5.17 -10.31 -3.44
C MET A 1 -4.29 -10.77 -2.30
N LEU A 2 -3.33 -9.93 -1.91
CA LEU A 2 -2.61 -10.05 -0.65
C LEU A 2 -2.62 -8.70 0.07
N VAL A 3 -3.15 -8.66 1.28
CA VAL A 3 -3.08 -7.48 2.17
C VAL A 3 -2.29 -7.87 3.41
N ILE A 4 -1.33 -7.02 3.78
CA ILE A 4 -0.42 -7.24 4.90
C ILE A 4 -0.64 -6.10 5.90
N HIS A 5 -1.48 -6.36 6.91
CA HIS A 5 -1.76 -5.43 8.00
C HIS A 5 -0.82 -5.66 9.19
N THR A 6 -0.38 -6.91 9.35
CA THR A 6 0.29 -7.35 10.57
C THR A 6 1.58 -8.09 10.26
N ALA A 7 2.42 -8.19 11.29
CA ALA A 7 3.58 -9.06 11.24
C ALA A 7 3.18 -10.53 11.03
N ALA A 8 1.98 -10.96 11.45
CA ALA A 8 1.52 -12.34 11.24
C ALA A 8 1.26 -12.64 9.76
N ASP A 9 0.65 -11.69 9.04
CA ASP A 9 0.45 -11.79 7.59
C ASP A 9 1.80 -11.92 6.88
N LEU A 10 2.77 -11.11 7.29
CA LEU A 10 4.13 -11.16 6.76
C LEU A 10 4.85 -12.46 7.13
N VAL A 11 4.66 -12.99 8.34
CA VAL A 11 5.21 -14.29 8.75
C VAL A 11 4.70 -15.40 7.82
N SER A 12 3.42 -15.40 7.44
CA SER A 12 2.88 -16.40 6.50
C SER A 12 3.65 -16.38 5.18
N ILE A 13 3.89 -15.19 4.62
CA ILE A 13 4.63 -15.00 3.36
C ILE A 13 6.11 -15.39 3.52
N MET A 14 6.72 -15.06 4.66
CA MET A 14 8.14 -15.30 4.92
C MET A 14 8.44 -16.76 5.30
N ALA A 15 7.51 -17.43 5.97
CA ALA A 15 7.58 -18.86 6.26
C ALA A 15 7.49 -19.67 4.96
N ASP A 16 6.66 -19.20 4.03
CA ASP A 16 6.61 -19.75 2.69
C ASP A 16 7.94 -19.62 1.91
N ALA A 17 8.80 -18.66 2.27
CA ALA A 17 10.10 -18.44 1.64
C ALA A 17 11.26 -19.17 2.34
N ASN A 18 11.08 -19.68 3.56
CA ASN A 18 12.12 -20.37 4.32
C ASN A 18 11.63 -21.76 4.71
N ASP A 19 12.19 -22.78 4.09
CA ASP A 19 11.91 -24.18 4.41
C ASP A 19 12.26 -24.45 5.89
N SER A 20 11.22 -24.59 6.71
CA SER A 20 11.12 -25.14 8.07
C SER A 20 12.32 -24.98 9.03
N GLN A 21 12.09 -24.27 10.16
CA GLN A 21 12.57 -24.56 11.55
C GLN A 21 12.84 -23.34 12.47
N ARG A 22 12.49 -22.10 12.11
CA ARG A 22 12.72 -20.94 13.01
C ARG A 22 11.57 -19.94 13.10
N THR A 23 10.38 -20.40 13.48
CA THR A 23 9.16 -19.58 13.61
C THR A 23 9.40 -18.32 14.45
N GLY A 24 10.05 -18.43 15.62
CA GLY A 24 10.33 -17.27 16.48
C GLY A 24 11.30 -16.23 15.89
N LEU A 25 12.25 -16.65 15.03
CA LEU A 25 13.16 -15.73 14.35
C LEU A 25 12.44 -15.01 13.19
N ILE A 26 11.59 -15.74 12.46
CA ILE A 26 10.79 -15.19 11.36
C ILE A 26 9.82 -14.15 11.91
N GLU A 27 9.12 -14.44 13.00
CA GLU A 27 8.25 -13.48 13.67
C GLU A 27 8.98 -12.20 14.12
N LYS A 28 10.16 -12.36 14.75
CA LYS A 28 10.97 -11.19 15.14
C LYS A 28 11.39 -10.38 13.93
N LYS A 29 11.82 -11.04 12.84
CA LYS A 29 12.19 -10.38 11.59
C LYS A 29 10.99 -9.66 10.97
N ALA A 30 9.83 -10.29 10.89
CA ALA A 30 8.61 -9.71 10.34
C ALA A 30 8.17 -8.47 11.13
N ARG A 31 8.18 -8.53 12.47
CA ARG A 31 7.89 -7.35 13.31
C ARG A 31 8.84 -6.20 13.04
N ASN A 32 10.14 -6.48 12.94
CA ASN A 32 11.14 -5.46 12.64
C ASN A 32 10.93 -4.84 11.26
N VAL A 33 10.62 -5.66 10.25
CA VAL A 33 10.34 -5.19 8.88
C VAL A 33 9.12 -4.28 8.88
N MET A 34 7.99 -4.72 9.45
CA MET A 34 6.77 -3.91 9.55
C MET A 34 7.02 -2.59 10.29
N GLY A 35 7.73 -2.63 11.42
CA GLY A 35 8.07 -1.41 12.17
C GLY A 35 8.94 -0.44 11.38
N THR A 36 9.91 -0.96 10.61
CA THR A 36 10.78 -0.14 9.76
C THR A 36 9.98 0.51 8.62
N ILE A 37 9.16 -0.27 7.91
CA ILE A 37 8.32 0.24 6.82
C ILE A 37 7.33 1.28 7.33
N ARG A 38 6.67 1.03 8.46
CA ARG A 38 5.75 2.00 9.07
C ARG A 38 6.43 3.31 9.45
N ALA A 39 7.61 3.24 10.10
CA ALA A 39 8.36 4.43 10.48
C ALA A 39 8.84 5.24 9.28
N LEU A 40 9.19 4.60 8.16
CA LEU A 40 9.56 5.28 6.92
C LEU A 40 8.34 5.84 6.18
N ALA A 41 7.22 5.12 6.17
CA ALA A 41 5.97 5.59 5.57
C ALA A 41 5.47 6.87 6.24
N GLN A 42 5.57 6.95 7.57
CA GLN A 42 5.21 8.16 8.33
C GLN A 42 6.05 9.39 7.98
N GLN A 43 7.25 9.22 7.41
CA GLN A 43 8.12 10.32 6.99
C GLN A 43 7.75 10.88 5.61
N VAL A 44 6.86 10.22 4.87
CA VAL A 44 6.38 10.71 3.58
C VAL A 44 5.40 11.86 3.83
N VAL A 45 5.88 13.09 3.67
CA VAL A 45 5.08 14.31 3.78
C VAL A 45 4.97 14.95 2.40
N CYS A 46 3.74 15.19 1.95
CA CYS A 46 3.44 15.88 0.70
C CYS A 46 2.27 16.85 0.87
N SER A 47 2.18 17.87 0.01
CA SER A 47 1.04 18.79 -0.03
C SER A 47 0.00 18.32 -1.04
N ALA A 48 -1.27 18.52 -0.73
CA ALA A 48 -2.36 18.28 -1.68
C ALA A 48 -2.26 19.16 -2.93
N GLU A 49 -1.65 20.35 -2.81
CA GLU A 49 -1.49 21.31 -3.91
C GLU A 49 -0.43 20.88 -4.92
N ASP A 50 0.52 20.06 -4.49
CA ASP A 50 1.59 19.56 -5.36
C ASP A 50 1.11 18.37 -6.20
N MET A 51 -0.10 17.85 -5.96
CA MET A 51 -0.62 16.67 -6.65
C MET A 51 -1.43 17.02 -7.88
N GLU A 52 -1.23 16.26 -8.95
CA GLU A 52 -1.88 16.42 -10.24
C GLU A 52 -2.93 15.32 -10.48
N CYS A 53 -3.98 15.63 -11.24
CA CYS A 53 -4.98 14.63 -11.63
C CYS A 53 -4.36 13.52 -12.49
N ALA A 54 -4.68 12.27 -12.18
CA ALA A 54 -4.17 11.11 -12.89
C ALA A 54 -5.26 10.08 -13.13
N ASP A 55 -5.36 9.56 -14.35
CA ASP A 55 -6.14 8.36 -14.71
C ASP A 55 -7.57 8.29 -14.10
N GLY A 56 -8.39 9.33 -14.26
CA GLY A 56 -9.81 9.34 -13.87
C GLY A 56 -10.20 10.40 -12.83
N GLU A 57 -11.49 10.53 -12.52
CA GLU A 57 -11.98 11.47 -11.51
C GLU A 57 -11.60 11.02 -10.09
N GLY A 58 -10.88 11.87 -9.36
CA GLY A 58 -10.59 11.69 -7.94
C GLY A 58 -9.35 10.86 -7.62
N VAL A 59 -8.51 10.54 -8.61
CA VAL A 59 -7.19 9.99 -8.38
C VAL A 59 -6.15 11.06 -8.66
N LEU A 60 -5.34 11.38 -7.65
CA LEU A 60 -4.27 12.38 -7.75
C LEU A 60 -2.91 11.70 -7.62
N ARG A 61 -1.89 12.24 -8.28
CA ARG A 61 -0.50 11.76 -8.21
C ARG A 61 0.46 12.88 -7.93
N LEU A 62 1.48 12.59 -7.13
CA LEU A 62 2.58 13.53 -6.95
C LEU A 62 3.54 13.42 -8.16
N PRO A 63 3.78 14.51 -8.91
CA PRO A 63 4.78 14.53 -9.96
C PRO A 63 6.18 14.50 -9.34
N GLY A 64 6.99 13.54 -9.78
CA GLY A 64 8.35 13.34 -9.28
C GLY A 64 8.44 12.50 -8.00
N LEU A 65 9.66 12.41 -7.47
CA LEU A 65 9.99 11.54 -6.35
C LEU A 65 10.58 12.35 -5.19
N LEU A 66 9.91 12.35 -4.05
CA LEU A 66 10.44 12.94 -2.82
C LEU A 66 11.54 12.02 -2.24
N PRO A 67 12.57 12.57 -1.58
CA PRO A 67 13.62 11.76 -0.95
C PRO A 67 13.09 10.72 0.05
N ALA A 68 12.04 11.06 0.82
CA ALA A 68 11.39 10.13 1.74
C ALA A 68 10.70 8.97 1.03
N VAL A 69 10.11 9.23 -0.15
CA VAL A 69 9.47 8.22 -0.98
C VAL A 69 10.51 7.28 -1.57
N GLU A 70 11.63 7.82 -2.05
CA GLU A 70 12.76 7.02 -2.53
C GLU A 70 13.33 6.11 -1.43
N THR A 71 13.54 6.68 -0.24
CA THR A 71 14.04 5.93 0.93
C THR A 71 13.10 4.79 1.33
N LEU A 72 11.80 5.07 1.39
CA LEU A 72 10.78 4.05 1.66
C LEU A 72 10.78 2.96 0.58
N ASN A 73 10.84 3.34 -0.69
CA ASN A 73 10.85 2.39 -1.81
C ASN A 73 12.07 1.46 -1.76
N ILE A 74 13.26 2.01 -1.53
CA ILE A 74 14.51 1.24 -1.39
C ILE A 74 14.41 0.28 -0.20
N ALA A 75 13.93 0.75 0.95
CA ALA A 75 13.77 -0.09 2.14
C ALA A 75 12.76 -1.21 1.91
N PHE A 76 11.62 -0.90 1.29
CA PHE A 76 10.60 -1.88 0.94
C PHE A 76 11.16 -2.96 0.02
N HIS A 77 11.77 -2.61 -1.12
CA HIS A 77 12.36 -3.62 -2.00
C HIS A 77 13.47 -4.41 -1.32
N LYS A 78 14.33 -3.77 -0.52
CA LYS A 78 15.38 -4.49 0.20
C LYS A 78 14.85 -5.52 1.19
N LEU A 79 13.74 -5.22 1.86
CA LEU A 79 13.20 -6.05 2.94
C LEU A 79 12.13 -7.05 2.49
N MET A 80 11.36 -6.69 1.45
CA MET A 80 10.14 -7.37 1.04
C MET A 80 10.23 -8.06 -0.33
N ARG A 81 11.27 -7.77 -1.13
CA ARG A 81 11.43 -8.37 -2.46
C ARG A 81 11.39 -9.89 -2.42
N ASP A 82 12.27 -10.53 -1.64
CA ASP A 82 12.35 -12.00 -1.67
C ASP A 82 11.05 -12.67 -1.19
N PRO A 83 10.43 -12.25 -0.06
CA PRO A 83 9.12 -12.77 0.34
C PRO A 83 8.05 -12.61 -0.75
N ILE A 84 7.91 -11.42 -1.33
CA ILE A 84 6.89 -11.14 -2.34
C ILE A 84 7.17 -11.92 -3.64
N PHE A 85 8.42 -12.00 -4.08
CA PHE A 85 8.79 -12.72 -5.30
C PHE A 85 8.58 -14.23 -5.14
N THR A 86 8.84 -14.75 -3.94
CA THR A 86 8.57 -16.15 -3.62
C THR A 86 7.07 -16.43 -3.60
N TRP A 87 6.28 -15.56 -2.98
CA TRP A 87 4.83 -15.63 -3.00
C TRP A 87 4.28 -15.58 -4.44
N ALA A 88 4.74 -14.65 -5.25
CA ALA A 88 4.31 -14.50 -6.65
C ALA A 88 4.67 -15.74 -7.48
N LYS A 89 5.86 -16.31 -7.28
CA LYS A 89 6.29 -17.55 -7.94
C LYS A 89 5.40 -18.73 -7.58
N LYS A 90 5.00 -18.86 -6.30
CA LYS A 90 4.05 -19.91 -5.85
C LYS A 90 2.67 -19.75 -6.47
N ARG A 91 2.31 -18.52 -6.87
CA ARG A 91 1.08 -18.17 -7.57
C ARG A 91 1.18 -18.30 -9.10
N GLY A 92 2.33 -18.73 -9.64
CA GLY A 92 2.53 -18.92 -11.08
C GLY A 92 3.05 -17.68 -11.83
N TYR A 93 3.40 -16.62 -11.11
CA TYR A 93 3.90 -15.37 -11.69
C TYR A 93 5.42 -15.23 -11.53
N SER A 94 6.07 -14.63 -12.52
CA SER A 94 7.43 -14.11 -12.38
C SER A 94 7.37 -12.59 -12.48
N ILE A 95 7.68 -11.90 -11.38
CA ILE A 95 7.75 -10.43 -11.33
C ILE A 95 9.04 -9.97 -12.00
N ASP A 96 8.92 -9.08 -12.98
CA ASP A 96 10.08 -8.41 -13.58
C ASP A 96 10.69 -7.44 -12.56
N VAL A 97 12.02 -7.38 -12.55
CA VAL A 97 12.77 -6.49 -11.67
C VAL A 97 12.55 -5.03 -12.09
N GLU A 98 12.36 -4.79 -13.38
CA GLU A 98 12.09 -3.45 -13.89
C GLU A 98 10.66 -3.01 -13.59
N LEU A 99 10.54 -1.78 -13.09
CA LEU A 99 9.25 -1.14 -12.84
C LEU A 99 8.65 -0.67 -14.16
N GLN A 100 7.40 -1.05 -14.40
CA GLN A 100 6.63 -0.50 -15.50
C GLN A 100 6.18 0.93 -15.20
N ARG A 101 5.85 1.22 -13.93
CA ARG A 101 5.46 2.54 -13.45
C ARG A 101 5.79 2.72 -11.97
N GLY A 102 6.16 3.93 -11.59
CA GLY A 102 6.49 4.30 -10.21
C GLY A 102 7.99 4.08 -9.89
N PRO A 103 8.41 4.28 -8.62
CA PRO A 103 7.61 4.63 -7.45
C PRO A 103 6.95 6.02 -7.54
N THR A 104 5.67 6.13 -7.18
CA THR A 104 4.94 7.42 -7.14
C THR A 104 3.90 7.45 -6.03
N VAL A 105 3.65 8.61 -5.44
CA VAL A 105 2.58 8.79 -4.44
C VAL A 105 1.26 9.01 -5.16
N VAL A 106 0.25 8.23 -4.81
CA VAL A 106 -1.10 8.26 -5.37
C VAL A 106 -2.10 8.48 -4.25
N TRP A 107 -2.98 9.47 -4.41
CA TRP A 107 -4.06 9.74 -3.47
C TRP A 107 -5.41 9.42 -4.13
N PHE A 108 -6.09 8.41 -3.60
CA PHE A 108 -7.42 8.00 -4.05
C PHE A 108 -8.47 8.75 -3.23
N LYS A 109 -9.11 9.77 -3.80
CA LYS A 109 -10.22 10.53 -3.18
C LYS A 109 -11.58 9.94 -3.53
N SER A 110 -11.71 9.45 -4.76
CA SER A 110 -12.84 8.67 -5.27
C SER A 110 -12.33 7.75 -6.39
N GLY A 111 -13.12 6.75 -6.76
CA GLY A 111 -12.73 5.79 -7.79
C GLY A 111 -11.60 4.88 -7.30
N GLY A 112 -10.58 4.64 -8.13
CA GLY A 112 -9.49 3.74 -7.76
C GLY A 112 -8.61 3.33 -8.93
N MET A 113 -8.01 2.15 -8.83
CA MET A 113 -7.08 1.63 -9.83
C MET A 113 -7.33 0.16 -10.09
N THR A 114 -7.18 -0.25 -11.35
CA THR A 114 -7.21 -1.65 -11.79
C THR A 114 -5.79 -2.13 -12.08
N CYS A 115 -5.43 -3.31 -11.58
CA CYS A 115 -4.22 -4.02 -11.94
C CYS A 115 -4.41 -4.70 -13.30
N GLY A 116 -3.51 -4.42 -14.26
CA GLY A 116 -3.55 -5.02 -15.59
C GLY A 116 -3.25 -6.52 -15.58
N ASN A 117 -3.54 -7.20 -16.69
CA ASN A 117 -3.46 -8.66 -16.77
C ASN A 117 -2.04 -9.25 -16.65
N ASP A 118 -1.02 -8.44 -16.94
CA ASP A 118 0.38 -8.86 -16.87
C ASP A 118 1.14 -8.00 -15.86
N MET A 119 0.49 -7.67 -14.75
CA MET A 119 1.03 -6.74 -13.75
C MET A 119 0.81 -7.23 -12.33
N VAL A 120 1.67 -6.75 -11.43
CA VAL A 120 1.42 -6.74 -9.99
C VAL A 120 1.62 -5.32 -9.51
N VAL A 121 0.67 -4.81 -8.72
CA VAL A 121 0.76 -3.48 -8.14
C VAL A 121 1.04 -3.60 -6.65
N MET A 122 2.14 -3.00 -6.22
CA MET A 122 2.54 -2.92 -4.82
C MET A 122 2.21 -1.53 -4.29
N LEU A 123 1.48 -1.50 -3.18
CA LEU A 123 1.02 -0.29 -2.53
C LEU A 123 1.46 -0.29 -1.07
N ILE A 124 1.99 0.84 -0.60
CA ILE A 124 2.27 1.08 0.82
C ILE A 124 1.47 2.29 1.24
N VAL A 125 0.64 2.17 2.27
CA VAL A 125 -0.17 3.28 2.77
C VAL A 125 0.76 4.32 3.39
N VAL A 126 0.62 5.58 2.95
CA VAL A 126 1.39 6.73 3.44
C VAL A 126 0.43 7.78 4.01
N PRO A 127 0.93 8.75 4.82
CA PRO A 127 0.11 9.83 5.34
C PRO A 127 -0.65 10.57 4.24
N ARG A 128 -1.84 11.08 4.60
CA ARG A 128 -2.62 11.93 3.71
C ARG A 128 -1.84 13.23 3.42
N PRO A 129 -1.94 13.78 2.20
CA PRO A 129 -1.32 15.06 1.89
C PRO A 129 -1.87 16.17 2.79
N LYS A 130 -1.00 17.07 3.25
CA LYS A 130 -1.40 18.24 4.04
C LYS A 130 -2.22 19.19 3.16
N ARG A 131 -3.27 19.79 3.73
CA ARG A 131 -4.07 20.83 3.04
C ARG A 131 -3.59 22.20 3.48
N SER A 132 -3.24 23.05 2.53
CA SER A 132 -2.87 24.44 2.77
C SER A 132 -4.03 25.19 3.41
N GLY A 133 -3.81 25.78 4.58
CA GLY A 133 -4.81 26.57 5.33
C GLY A 133 -5.59 25.81 6.40
N GLY A 134 -5.30 24.52 6.62
CA GLY A 134 -5.68 23.88 7.87
C GLY A 134 -4.74 24.37 8.96
N VAL A 135 -5.25 25.12 9.94
CA VAL A 135 -4.58 25.27 11.23
C VAL A 135 -4.56 23.87 11.86
N GLU A 136 -3.58 23.03 11.49
CA GLU A 136 -3.05 22.08 12.45
C GLU A 136 -2.55 22.97 13.58
N LYS A 137 -3.34 23.06 14.66
CA LYS A 137 -2.89 23.76 15.85
C LYS A 137 -1.63 23.04 16.28
N ASP A 138 -0.48 23.65 16.00
CA ASP A 138 0.71 23.46 16.79
C ASP A 138 0.31 23.74 18.24
N VAL A 139 0.00 22.66 18.98
CA VAL A 139 -0.10 22.74 20.44
C VAL A 139 1.33 22.74 20.95
N GLU A 140 2.02 23.86 20.72
CA GLU A 140 3.18 24.20 21.52
C GLU A 140 2.70 24.51 22.94
N GLY A 141 3.06 23.60 23.85
CA GLY A 141 3.11 23.88 25.29
C GLY A 141 1.84 23.51 26.07
N ILE A 142 1.93 22.40 26.80
CA ILE A 142 1.87 22.32 28.28
C ILE A 142 1.53 20.86 28.63
N PHE A 143 2.35 20.27 29.49
CA PHE A 143 2.16 18.94 30.08
C PHE A 143 0.70 18.68 30.47
N GLY A 144 0.06 17.72 29.80
CA GLY A 144 -1.29 17.27 30.10
C GLY A 144 -1.62 16.01 29.31
N THR A 145 -1.80 14.91 30.02
CA THR A 145 -2.27 13.60 29.54
C THR A 145 -3.62 13.69 28.82
N THR A 146 -3.90 12.74 27.91
CA THR A 146 -5.13 12.50 27.09
C THR A 146 -5.16 13.25 25.74
N ALA A 147 -5.37 12.66 24.57
CA ALA A 147 -5.70 11.32 24.13
C ALA A 147 -4.88 11.01 22.86
N ALA A 148 -4.55 9.74 22.61
CA ALA A 148 -3.89 9.33 21.37
C ALA A 148 -4.64 9.93 20.17
N GLU A 149 -3.94 10.69 19.32
CA GLU A 149 -4.42 10.98 17.97
C GLU A 149 -4.79 9.64 17.34
N GLN A 150 -6.08 9.40 17.23
CA GLN A 150 -6.61 8.14 16.74
C GLN A 150 -6.19 8.03 15.29
N GLU A 151 -5.22 7.17 15.03
CA GLU A 151 -4.67 6.85 13.71
C GLU A 151 -5.84 6.64 12.75
N VAL A 152 -6.10 7.62 11.87
CA VAL A 152 -7.33 7.66 11.08
C VAL A 152 -7.30 6.49 10.12
N LEU A 153 -8.11 5.47 10.43
CA LEU A 153 -8.26 4.30 9.57
C LEU A 153 -8.82 4.73 8.22
N SER A 154 -8.10 4.35 7.19
CA SER A 154 -8.55 4.48 5.82
C SER A 154 -9.37 3.24 5.44
N THR A 155 -10.41 3.38 4.63
CA THR A 155 -11.25 2.25 4.22
C THR A 155 -11.32 2.16 2.71
N GLY A 156 -11.07 0.98 2.16
CA GLY A 156 -11.20 0.72 0.73
C GLY A 156 -11.98 -0.56 0.44
N ILE A 157 -12.14 -0.86 -0.85
CA ILE A 157 -12.67 -2.12 -1.35
C ILE A 157 -11.68 -2.66 -2.36
N ILE A 158 -11.39 -3.95 -2.23
CA ILE A 158 -10.70 -4.68 -3.28
C ILE A 158 -11.73 -5.51 -4.04
N LYS A 159 -11.79 -5.33 -5.36
CA LYS A 159 -12.58 -6.17 -6.25
C LYS A 159 -11.68 -7.21 -6.87
N SER A 160 -11.94 -8.48 -6.57
CA SER A 160 -11.18 -9.60 -7.13
C SER A 160 -12.03 -10.33 -8.18
N PRO A 161 -11.48 -10.65 -9.36
CA PRO A 161 -12.19 -11.42 -10.38
C PRO A 161 -12.36 -12.87 -9.91
N VAL A 162 -13.55 -13.43 -10.12
CA VAL A 162 -13.84 -14.85 -9.84
C VAL A 162 -14.04 -15.66 -11.12
N GLY A 163 -14.44 -14.99 -12.21
CA GLY A 163 -14.57 -15.59 -13.54
C GLY A 163 -15.37 -14.71 -14.49
N GLY A 164 -14.87 -14.52 -15.71
CA GLY A 164 -15.51 -13.63 -16.69
C GLY A 164 -15.73 -12.23 -16.13
N PRO A 165 -16.95 -11.64 -16.25
CA PRO A 165 -17.25 -10.32 -15.72
C PRO A 165 -17.63 -10.30 -14.22
N ILE A 166 -17.48 -11.42 -13.50
CA ILE A 166 -17.92 -11.56 -12.10
C ILE A 166 -16.78 -11.18 -11.15
N PHE A 167 -17.08 -10.24 -10.25
CA PHE A 167 -16.17 -9.75 -9.22
C PHE A 167 -16.75 -9.96 -7.82
N VAL A 168 -15.88 -10.14 -6.84
CA VAL A 168 -16.21 -10.13 -5.41
C VAL A 168 -15.58 -8.91 -4.75
N ASP A 169 -16.41 -8.17 -4.02
CA ASP A 169 -16.01 -6.98 -3.26
C ASP A 169 -15.57 -7.39 -1.85
N SER A 170 -14.32 -7.07 -1.50
CA SER A 170 -13.74 -7.30 -0.18
C SER A 170 -13.42 -5.95 0.48
N PRO A 171 -14.20 -5.48 1.46
CA PRO A 171 -13.86 -4.26 2.19
C PRO A 171 -12.63 -4.47 3.08
N PHE A 172 -11.81 -3.44 3.23
CA PHE A 172 -10.66 -3.47 4.13
C PHE A 172 -10.47 -2.11 4.82
N GLU A 173 -9.83 -2.14 5.99
CA GLU A 173 -9.37 -0.97 6.71
C GLU A 173 -7.84 -0.99 6.77
N CYS A 174 -7.18 0.14 6.58
CA CYS A 174 -5.73 0.22 6.59
C CYS A 174 -5.20 1.43 7.37
N GLN A 175 -3.96 1.29 7.84
CA GLN A 175 -3.19 2.31 8.52
C GLN A 175 -1.92 2.64 7.74
N VAL A 176 -1.27 3.75 8.09
CA VAL A 176 0.04 4.10 7.53
C VAL A 176 1.05 2.97 7.75
N GLY A 177 1.75 2.59 6.70
CA GLY A 177 2.70 1.48 6.68
C GLY A 177 2.10 0.11 6.33
N ASP A 178 0.77 -0.02 6.24
CA ASP A 178 0.16 -1.24 5.73
C ASP A 178 0.48 -1.40 4.23
N MET A 179 0.58 -2.66 3.79
CA MET A 179 0.96 -2.99 2.42
C MET A 179 -0.14 -3.76 1.73
N ILE A 180 -0.43 -3.40 0.47
CA ILE A 180 -1.45 -4.03 -0.35
C ILE A 180 -0.78 -4.44 -1.66
N ILE A 181 -1.00 -5.69 -2.08
CA ILE A 181 -0.52 -6.23 -3.33
C ILE A 181 -1.73 -6.68 -4.14
N LEU A 182 -1.92 -6.01 -5.29
CA LEU A 182 -2.96 -6.35 -6.26
C LEU A 182 -2.37 -7.30 -7.31
N GLU A 183 -3.08 -8.39 -7.54
CA GLU A 183 -2.83 -9.33 -8.63
C GLU A 183 -3.62 -8.90 -9.88
N GLU A 184 -3.36 -9.57 -11.00
CA GLU A 184 -4.03 -9.33 -12.28
C GLU A 184 -5.55 -9.24 -12.15
N GLY A 185 -6.12 -8.22 -12.79
CA GLY A 185 -7.56 -7.98 -12.85
C GLY A 185 -8.17 -7.48 -11.53
N GLU A 186 -7.39 -7.43 -10.44
CA GLU A 186 -7.87 -6.88 -9.18
C GLU A 186 -7.95 -5.36 -9.22
N GLN A 187 -8.94 -4.82 -8.52
CA GLN A 187 -9.15 -3.38 -8.44
C GLN A 187 -9.13 -2.94 -7.00
N ILE A 188 -8.49 -1.82 -6.71
CA ILE A 188 -8.62 -1.14 -5.43
C ILE A 188 -9.51 0.09 -5.64
N LEU A 189 -10.51 0.28 -4.78
CA LEU A 189 -11.50 1.33 -4.91
C LEU A 189 -11.76 2.03 -3.57
N VAL A 190 -11.98 3.33 -3.65
CA VAL A 190 -12.55 4.16 -2.59
C VAL A 190 -14.04 4.36 -2.90
N LYS A 191 -14.91 3.97 -1.97
CA LYS A 191 -16.34 4.29 -2.09
C LYS A 191 -16.53 5.79 -2.00
N GLU A 192 -17.23 6.37 -2.97
CA GLU A 192 -17.74 7.73 -2.88
C GLU A 192 -18.57 7.89 -1.60
N THR A 193 -18.19 8.85 -0.76
CA THR A 193 -18.98 9.24 0.39
C THR A 193 -20.16 10.08 -0.05
N THR A 194 -21.37 9.58 0.17
CA THR A 194 -22.63 10.32 -0.04
C THR A 194 -23.04 11.18 1.17
N GLY A 195 -22.16 11.40 2.15
CA GLY A 195 -22.49 12.19 3.34
C GLY A 195 -21.28 12.76 4.08
N PRO A 196 -21.49 13.79 4.93
CA PRO A 196 -20.43 14.38 5.75
C PRO A 196 -20.13 13.43 6.92
N GLY A 197 -18.92 12.89 7.01
CA GLY A 197 -18.59 12.08 8.18
C GLY A 197 -17.22 11.43 8.25
N ASN A 198 -16.57 11.08 7.13
CA ASN A 198 -15.16 10.69 7.09
C ASN A 198 -14.77 10.45 5.63
N PRO A 199 -13.77 11.16 5.07
CA PRO A 199 -13.28 10.80 3.75
C PRO A 199 -12.68 9.40 3.83
N LYS A 200 -13.22 8.47 3.04
CA LYS A 200 -12.67 7.12 2.83
C LYS A 200 -11.47 7.15 1.87
N ASP A 201 -10.84 8.31 1.74
CA ASP A 201 -9.68 8.50 0.90
C ASP A 201 -8.45 7.88 1.57
N PHE A 202 -7.50 7.48 0.75
CA PHE A 202 -6.22 6.99 1.25
C PHE A 202 -5.10 7.29 0.26
N CYS A 203 -3.92 7.52 0.80
CA CYS A 203 -2.73 7.84 0.06
C CYS A 203 -1.77 6.65 0.11
N VAL A 204 -1.16 6.32 -1.02
CA VAL A 204 -0.23 5.21 -1.13
C VAL A 204 1.02 5.60 -1.90
N LEU A 205 2.15 5.03 -1.53
CA LEU A 205 3.25 4.82 -2.45
C LEU A 205 2.88 3.64 -3.36
N CYS A 206 2.82 3.88 -4.67
CA CYS A 206 2.49 2.90 -5.69
C CYS A 206 3.71 2.56 -6.55
N ALA A 207 3.93 1.26 -6.76
CA ALA A 207 4.90 0.70 -7.69
C ALA A 207 4.24 -0.41 -8.51
N VAL A 208 4.35 -0.33 -9.83
CA VAL A 208 3.76 -1.29 -10.78
C VAL A 208 4.87 -2.08 -11.44
N HIS A 209 4.80 -3.39 -11.31
CA HIS A 209 5.72 -4.33 -11.94
C HIS A 209 5.03 -5.10 -13.04
N SER A 210 5.73 -5.30 -14.15
CA SER A 210 5.34 -6.29 -15.15
C SER A 210 5.47 -7.70 -14.56
N THR A 211 4.60 -8.60 -14.97
CA THR A 211 4.72 -10.03 -14.67
C THR A 211 4.65 -10.86 -15.94
N THR A 212 5.26 -12.03 -15.88
CA THR A 212 5.07 -13.08 -16.88
C THR A 212 4.44 -14.28 -16.20
N LYS A 213 3.34 -14.79 -16.77
CA LYS A 213 2.80 -16.08 -16.37
C LYS A 213 3.71 -17.18 -16.89
N LYS A 214 4.10 -18.09 -16.01
CA LYS A 214 4.66 -19.36 -16.49
C LYS A 214 3.48 -20.22 -16.93
N ASN A 215 3.36 -20.43 -18.24
CA ASN A 215 2.49 -21.48 -18.74
C ASN A 215 2.94 -22.79 -18.08
N GLU A 216 2.03 -23.46 -17.37
CA GLU A 216 2.22 -24.86 -17.00
C GLU A 216 2.33 -25.63 -18.32
N VAL A 217 3.53 -26.20 -18.56
CA VAL A 217 3.79 -27.12 -19.67
C VAL A 217 3.38 -28.51 -19.24
#